data_AF-A0A453N323-F1
#
_entry.id   AF-A0A453N323-F1
#
_cell.length_a   1.000
_cell.length_b   1.000
_cell.length_c   1.000
_cell.angle_alpha   90.00
_cell.angle_beta   90.00
_cell.angle_gamma   90.00
#
_symmetry.space_group_name_H-M   'P 1'
#
loop_
_entity.id
_entity.type
_entity.pdbx_description
1 polymer ?
#
loop_
_entity_poly.entity_id
_entity_poly.type
_entity_poly.pdbx_seq_one_letter_code
_entity_poly.pdbx_strand_id
1 'polypeptide(L)'
;FHKRYEMGAKDEPQYDPRHPIECLQTHLKNVVFKLYWGNGKQVDFARFFVLNAEVLNKIEFEVHGDYSSESVAFQHRLLHVKNRASRDAQFEFRSMRVRNKYLGDEHIHDLSVADPFRQP
;
A
#
# COMPACT_ATOMS: atom_id res chain seq x y z
N PHE A 1 11.50 0.30 -33.50
CA PHE A 1 11.58 1.63 -32.86
C PHE A 1 10.55 1.71 -31.74
N HIS A 2 10.88 1.28 -30.51
CA HIS A 2 10.04 1.56 -29.35
C HIS A 2 10.34 2.99 -28.89
N LYS A 3 9.44 3.93 -29.18
CA LYS A 3 9.49 5.26 -28.57
C LYS A 3 9.14 5.08 -27.09
N ARG A 4 10.15 5.24 -26.23
CA ARG A 4 9.96 5.45 -24.80
C ARG A 4 9.32 6.82 -24.66
N TYR A 5 8.04 6.87 -24.34
CA TYR A 5 7.41 8.12 -23.92
C TYR A 5 7.98 8.45 -22.55
N GLU A 6 8.93 9.38 -22.50
CA GLU A 6 9.30 10.05 -21.27
C GLU A 6 8.12 10.92 -20.86
N MET A 7 7.22 10.36 -20.04
CA MET A 7 6.30 11.18 -19.27
C MET A 7 7.17 12.02 -18.33
N GLY A 8 7.28 13.32 -18.64
CA GLY A 8 7.86 14.28 -17.72
C GLY A 8 7.15 14.17 -16.38
N ALA A 9 7.90 14.19 -15.29
CA ALA A 9 7.43 14.00 -13.92
C ALA A 9 6.46 15.08 -13.40
N LYS A 10 5.77 15.81 -14.29
CA LYS A 10 4.95 16.98 -14.00
C LYS A 10 3.45 16.80 -14.28
N ASP A 11 3.05 15.72 -14.94
CA ASP A 11 1.66 15.51 -15.37
C ASP A 11 0.96 14.34 -14.65
N GLU A 12 1.56 13.80 -13.58
CA GLU A 12 0.88 12.80 -12.75
C GLU A 12 -0.14 13.52 -11.85
N PRO A 13 -1.46 13.24 -11.97
CA PRO A 13 -2.46 13.91 -11.15
C PRO A 13 -2.19 13.61 -9.67
N GLN A 14 -1.84 14.66 -8.92
CA GLN A 14 -1.66 14.54 -7.48
C GLN A 14 -3.02 14.36 -6.81
N TYR A 15 -3.06 13.56 -5.76
CA TYR A 15 -4.26 13.42 -4.94
C TYR A 15 -4.67 14.79 -4.40
N ASP A 16 -5.88 15.24 -4.77
CA ASP A 16 -6.47 16.47 -4.29
C ASP A 16 -7.31 16.17 -3.04
N PRO A 17 -6.91 16.65 -1.84
CA PRO A 17 -7.69 16.46 -0.62
C PRO A 17 -9.10 17.06 -0.70
N ARG A 18 -9.38 17.95 -1.66
CA ARG A 18 -10.73 18.55 -1.86
C ARG A 18 -11.69 17.60 -2.57
N HIS A 19 -11.18 16.57 -3.23
CA HIS A 19 -11.95 15.52 -3.89
C HIS A 19 -11.51 14.16 -3.31
N PRO A 20 -11.85 13.89 -2.03
CA PRO A 20 -11.33 12.74 -1.33
C PRO A 20 -11.83 11.44 -1.97
N ILE A 21 -10.97 10.43 -1.97
CA ILE A 21 -11.37 9.09 -2.36
C ILE A 21 -12.18 8.52 -1.20
N GLU A 22 -13.50 8.39 -1.39
CA GLU A 22 -14.46 8.00 -0.35
C GLU A 22 -13.99 6.78 0.46
N CYS A 23 -13.48 5.75 -0.21
CA CYS A 23 -13.08 4.53 0.48
C CYS A 23 -11.95 4.73 1.50
N LEU A 24 -11.07 5.72 1.32
CA LEU A 24 -10.02 6.03 2.30
C LEU A 24 -10.61 6.60 3.59
N GLN A 25 -11.76 7.26 3.50
CA GLN A 25 -12.41 7.92 4.63
C GLN A 25 -13.39 7.01 5.36
N THR A 26 -14.04 6.06 4.66
CA THR A 26 -15.19 5.34 5.22
C THR A 26 -15.05 3.81 5.22
N HIS A 27 -14.22 3.23 4.35
CA HIS A 27 -14.31 1.78 4.07
C HIS A 27 -12.99 1.01 4.14
N LEU A 28 -11.85 1.63 3.84
CA LEU A 28 -10.56 0.94 3.73
C LEU A 28 -9.95 0.67 5.10
N LYS A 29 -10.19 -0.52 5.63
CA LYS A 29 -9.72 -0.94 6.96
C LYS A 29 -8.37 -1.65 6.95
N ASN A 30 -8.05 -2.40 5.90
CA ASN A 30 -6.83 -3.19 5.85
C ASN A 30 -6.19 -3.12 4.46
N VAL A 31 -4.86 -2.98 4.42
CA VAL A 31 -4.07 -3.03 3.19
C VAL A 31 -2.94 -4.03 3.37
N VAL A 32 -2.69 -4.86 2.35
CA VAL A 32 -1.58 -5.82 2.35
C VAL A 32 -0.68 -5.55 1.15
N PHE A 33 0.58 -5.24 1.42
CA PHE A 33 1.63 -5.13 0.43
C PHE A 33 2.33 -6.48 0.29
N LYS A 34 1.89 -7.26 -0.69
CA LYS A 34 2.58 -8.48 -1.11
C LYS A 34 3.89 -8.12 -1.81
N LEU A 35 4.94 -8.93 -1.58
CA LEU A 35 6.26 -8.75 -2.22
C LEU A 35 6.85 -7.35 -1.98
N TYR A 36 6.76 -6.86 -0.75
CA TYR A 36 7.30 -5.55 -0.37
C TYR A 36 8.82 -5.62 -0.22
N TRP A 37 9.52 -4.90 -1.08
CA TRP A 37 10.97 -4.74 -1.07
C TRP A 37 11.42 -3.41 -0.47
N GLY A 38 10.48 -2.49 -0.17
CA GLY A 38 10.80 -1.19 0.40
C GLY A 38 11.56 -0.26 -0.55
N ASN A 39 11.44 -0.49 -1.86
CA ASN A 39 11.96 0.46 -2.85
C ASN A 39 11.13 1.76 -2.85
N GLY A 40 11.69 2.84 -3.38
CA GLY A 40 11.07 4.17 -3.31
C GLY A 40 9.61 4.21 -3.78
N LYS A 41 9.29 3.55 -4.91
CA LYS A 41 7.92 3.54 -5.45
C LYS A 41 6.94 2.82 -4.53
N GLN A 42 7.34 1.68 -3.96
CA GLN A 42 6.52 0.94 -3.00
C GLN A 42 6.32 1.74 -1.71
N VAL A 43 7.38 2.42 -1.23
CA VAL A 43 7.32 3.30 -0.06
C VAL A 43 6.37 4.47 -0.31
N ASP A 44 6.47 5.14 -1.46
CA ASP A 44 5.61 6.27 -1.80
C ASP A 44 4.14 5.84 -1.91
N PHE A 45 3.89 4.69 -2.54
CA PHE A 45 2.55 4.13 -2.63
C PHE A 45 1.99 3.71 -1.26
N ALA A 46 2.79 3.12 -0.38
CA ALA A 46 2.36 2.80 0.98
C ALA A 46 2.13 4.06 1.83
N ARG A 47 3.02 5.06 1.72
CA ARG A 47 2.90 6.35 2.40
C ARG A 47 1.59 7.04 2.03
N PHE A 48 1.13 6.93 0.79
CA PHE A 48 -0.18 7.45 0.38
C PHE A 48 -1.31 6.95 1.30
N PHE A 49 -1.39 5.65 1.57
CA PHE A 49 -2.41 5.12 2.48
C PHE A 49 -2.17 5.55 3.92
N VAL A 50 -0.91 5.57 4.37
CA VAL A 50 -0.57 6.02 5.73
C VAL A 50 -1.11 7.43 5.99
N LEU A 51 -0.92 8.34 5.04
CA LEU A 51 -1.25 9.75 5.20
C LEU A 51 -2.72 10.10 4.91
N ASN A 52 -3.46 9.25 4.18
CA ASN A 52 -4.79 9.60 3.68
C ASN A 52 -5.93 8.67 4.13
N ALA A 53 -5.64 7.45 4.62
CA ALA A 53 -6.69 6.53 5.04
C ALA A 53 -7.08 6.75 6.52
N GLU A 54 -8.27 7.32 6.73
CA GLU A 54 -8.76 7.77 8.05
C GLU A 54 -9.29 6.61 8.91
N VAL A 55 -9.86 5.57 8.28
CA VAL A 55 -10.45 4.39 8.98
C VAL A 55 -9.56 3.14 8.92
N LEU A 56 -8.29 3.32 8.61
CA LEU A 56 -7.35 2.21 8.46
C LEU A 56 -7.05 1.58 9.81
N ASN A 57 -7.24 0.26 9.93
CA ASN A 57 -6.88 -0.52 11.10
C ASN A 57 -5.46 -1.08 10.99
N LYS A 58 -5.06 -1.54 9.80
CA LYS A 58 -3.76 -2.19 9.60
C LYS A 58 -3.20 -2.02 8.19
N ILE A 59 -1.89 -1.82 8.09
CA ILE A 59 -1.09 -2.12 6.90
C ILE A 59 -0.14 -3.28 7.21
N GLU A 60 -0.17 -4.29 6.36
CA GLU A 60 0.73 -5.43 6.44
C GLU A 60 1.71 -5.40 5.26
N PHE A 61 2.99 -5.55 5.56
CA PHE A 61 4.07 -5.63 4.57
C PHE A 61 4.64 -7.05 4.58
N GLU A 62 4.36 -7.81 3.52
CA GLU A 62 4.97 -9.11 3.32
C GLU A 62 6.33 -8.92 2.66
N VAL A 63 7.38 -9.10 3.44
CA VAL A 63 8.77 -8.83 3.03
C VAL A 63 9.52 -10.12 2.75
N HIS A 64 10.45 -10.09 1.79
CA HIS A 64 11.33 -11.23 1.54
C HIS A 64 12.46 -11.31 2.56
N GLY A 65 12.66 -12.49 3.13
CA GLY A 65 13.74 -12.75 4.09
C GLY A 65 13.49 -12.16 5.46
N ASP A 66 14.50 -12.19 6.32
CA ASP A 66 14.38 -11.66 7.68
C ASP A 66 14.47 -10.14 7.67
N TYR A 67 13.54 -9.49 8.38
CA TYR A 67 13.51 -8.03 8.53
C TYR A 67 13.99 -7.67 9.93
N SER A 68 15.13 -6.99 10.02
CA SER A 68 15.66 -6.56 11.32
C SER A 68 14.78 -5.48 11.95
N SER A 69 14.83 -5.34 13.27
CA SER A 69 14.16 -4.26 14.00
C SER A 69 14.61 -2.87 13.53
N GLU A 70 15.89 -2.73 13.15
CA GLU A 70 16.44 -1.53 12.54
C GLU A 70 15.79 -1.22 11.18
N SER A 71 15.63 -2.23 10.33
CA SER A 71 14.96 -2.09 9.03
C SER A 71 13.50 -1.67 9.20
N VAL A 72 12.79 -2.27 10.18
CA VAL A 72 11.42 -1.87 10.54
C VAL A 72 11.39 -0.40 10.95
N ALA A 73 12.26 0.03 11.87
CA ALA A 73 12.31 1.41 12.34
C ALA A 73 12.61 2.41 11.21
N PHE A 74 13.50 2.04 10.29
CA PHE A 74 13.79 2.84 9.09
C PHE A 74 12.55 2.97 8.19
N GLN A 75 11.84 1.88 7.93
CA GLN A 75 10.60 1.92 7.15
C GLN A 75 9.52 2.77 7.82
N HIS A 76 9.33 2.67 9.15
CA HIS A 76 8.39 3.54 9.86
C HIS A 76 8.69 5.03 9.67
N ARG A 77 9.98 5.41 9.61
CA ARG A 77 10.38 6.78 9.32
C ARG A 77 10.03 7.14 7.89
N LEU A 78 10.37 6.30 6.91
CA LEU A 78 10.05 6.55 5.50
C LEU A 78 8.55 6.65 5.23
N LEU A 79 7.74 5.81 5.86
CA LEU A 79 6.29 5.80 5.69
C LEU A 79 5.58 6.96 6.41
N HIS A 80 6.31 7.77 7.18
CA HIS A 80 5.75 8.87 7.98
C HIS A 80 4.66 8.38 8.96
N VAL A 81 4.84 7.19 9.57
CA VAL A 81 3.82 6.57 10.44
C VAL A 81 3.38 7.47 11.60
N LYS A 82 4.23 8.39 12.06
CA LYS A 82 3.86 9.38 13.09
C LYS A 82 2.79 10.38 12.64
N ASN A 83 2.69 10.63 11.33
CA ASN A 83 1.76 11.57 10.70
C ASN A 83 0.57 10.85 10.05
N ARG A 84 0.31 9.60 10.44
CA ARG A 84 -0.78 8.79 9.89
C ARG A 84 -2.15 9.43 10.12
N ALA A 85 -3.04 9.28 9.14
CA ALA A 85 -4.42 9.76 9.23
C ALA A 85 -5.21 8.99 10.30
N SER A 86 -5.20 7.66 10.21
CA SER A 86 -5.76 6.79 11.28
C SER A 86 -4.78 6.68 12.45
N ARG A 87 -5.17 7.25 13.61
CA ARG A 87 -4.35 7.22 14.84
C ARG A 87 -4.07 5.82 15.36
N ASP A 88 -4.99 4.89 15.18
CA ASP A 88 -4.90 3.55 15.76
C ASP A 88 -4.42 2.49 14.75
N ALA A 89 -4.11 2.90 13.51
CA ALA A 89 -3.56 2.02 12.49
C ALA A 89 -2.27 1.34 12.95
N GLN A 90 -2.23 0.02 12.78
CA GLN A 90 -1.07 -0.83 13.03
C GLN A 90 -0.28 -1.06 11.74
N PHE A 91 1.04 -1.24 11.86
CA PHE A 91 1.94 -1.50 10.74
C PHE A 91 2.76 -2.72 11.07
N GLU A 92 2.53 -3.80 10.31
CA GLU A 92 3.18 -5.09 10.55
C GLU A 92 4.11 -5.44 9.40
N PHE A 93 5.34 -5.85 9.71
CA PHE A 93 6.27 -6.41 8.74
C PHE A 93 6.36 -7.91 8.98
N ARG A 94 5.92 -8.70 8.00
CA ARG A 94 5.90 -10.16 8.09
C ARG A 94 6.88 -10.75 7.10
N SER A 95 7.84 -11.51 7.61
CA SER A 95 8.76 -12.26 6.77
C SER A 95 8.00 -13.34 6.02
N MET A 96 8.01 -13.24 4.69
CA MET A 96 7.53 -14.27 3.81
C MET A 96 8.62 -15.32 3.67
N ARG A 97 8.55 -16.36 4.51
CA ARG A 97 9.31 -17.60 4.29
C ARG A 97 8.75 -18.25 3.05
N VAL A 98 9.46 -18.13 1.94
CA VAL A 98 9.06 -18.51 0.58
C VAL A 98 8.34 -19.87 0.59
N ARG A 99 7.01 -19.84 0.55
CA ARG A 99 6.24 -20.86 -0.16
C ARG A 99 5.80 -20.19 -1.44
N ASN A 100 6.07 -20.84 -2.57
CA ASN A 100 5.79 -20.47 -3.97
C ASN A 100 4.33 -20.05 -4.30
N LYS A 101 3.56 -19.47 -3.37
CA LYS A 101 2.15 -19.15 -3.56
C LYS A 101 1.91 -17.95 -4.47
N TYR A 102 2.88 -17.03 -4.60
CA TYR A 102 2.70 -15.78 -5.38
C TYR A 102 3.34 -15.81 -6.77
N LEU A 103 4.05 -16.88 -7.14
CA LEU A 103 4.57 -17.05 -8.50
C LEU A 103 3.56 -17.73 -9.45
N GLY A 104 2.36 -18.06 -8.96
CA GLY A 104 1.34 -18.77 -9.72
C GLY A 104 -0.10 -18.36 -9.38
N ASP A 105 -0.34 -17.08 -9.09
CA ASP A 105 -1.70 -16.61 -8.79
C ASP A 105 -2.45 -16.32 -10.11
N GLU A 106 -3.04 -17.37 -10.70
CA GLU A 106 -3.80 -17.36 -11.97
C GLU A 106 -5.13 -16.58 -11.94
N HIS A 107 -5.43 -15.80 -10.88
CA HIS A 107 -6.78 -15.26 -10.67
C HIS A 107 -6.83 -13.73 -10.46
N ILE A 108 -5.91 -12.96 -11.04
CA ILE A 108 -5.96 -11.48 -11.02
C ILE A 108 -7.15 -10.94 -11.86
N HIS A 109 -7.94 -11.81 -12.48
CA HIS A 109 -9.05 -11.44 -13.38
C HIS A 109 -10.44 -11.83 -12.85
N ASP A 110 -10.56 -12.34 -11.62
CA ASP A 110 -11.89 -12.62 -11.07
C ASP A 110 -12.56 -11.34 -10.53
N LEU A 111 -13.18 -10.61 -11.46
CA LEU A 111 -14.01 -9.43 -11.19
C LEU A 111 -15.45 -9.81 -10.79
N SER A 112 -15.75 -11.09 -10.54
CA SER A 112 -17.10 -11.54 -10.14
C SER A 112 -17.43 -11.28 -8.67
N VAL A 113 -16.46 -10.82 -7.89
CA VAL A 113 -16.68 -10.42 -6.50
C VAL A 113 -17.57 -9.18 -6.48
N ALA A 114 -18.67 -9.26 -5.72
CA ALA A 114 -19.59 -8.14 -5.53
C ALA A 114 -18.82 -6.85 -5.20
N ASP A 115 -19.26 -5.73 -5.79
CA ASP A 115 -18.64 -4.42 -5.60
C ASP A 115 -18.37 -4.15 -4.11
N PRO A 116 -17.10 -4.13 -3.68
CA PRO A 116 -16.74 -4.01 -2.27
C PRO A 116 -17.08 -2.64 -1.67
N PHE A 117 -17.53 -1.69 -2.49
CA PHE A 117 -17.99 -0.36 -2.08
C PHE A 117 -19.51 -0.19 -2.11
N ARG A 118 -20.29 -1.22 -2.48
CA ARG A 118 -21.74 -1.17 -2.31
C ARG A 118 -22.11 -1.23 -0.83
N GLN A 119 -22.80 -0.20 -0.35
CA GLN A 119 -23.41 -0.18 0.98
C GLN A 119 -24.70 -1.05 0.99
N PRO A 120 -25.11 -1.61 2.16
CA PRO A 120 -26.31 -2.45 2.30
C PRO A 120 -27.63 -1.72 2.02
#